data_AF-A0A7Z9YX48-F1
#
_entry.id   AF-A0A7Z9YX48-F1
#
_cell.length_a   1.000
_cell.length_b   1.000
_cell.length_c   1.000
_cell.angle_alpha   90.00
_cell.angle_beta   90.00
_cell.angle_gamma   90.00
#
_symmetry.space_group_name_H-M   'P 1'
#
loop_
_entity.id
_entity.type
_entity.pdbx_description
1 polymer ?
#
loop_
_entity_poly.entity_id
_entity_poly.type
_entity_poly.pdbx_seq_one_letter_code
_entity_poly.pdbx_strand_id
1 'polypeptide(L)'
;KAKKIFTRLAQAEAKVHNVAIEKIHFHEVGAVDTIVDIVGALIGLEHLGIERITCSPLPMGRGFVQCAHGNLPLPAPAVCELLSDIPVYGVNQEKELVTPTGAVLAVELADDFSNMPAMTIKNIGYGAGSHELDNGQPNLLRLITGTLTAQKESGIVEIIETNLDDWNSEGFPYLCDLLFNKGALDVSLTPLVMKKGRPGQLLRVITDPAHGLELKQIILSETTAIGLRFRKEERLTLPRESIMVKTPWGDIMAKKVQTPQGAVIYPEYESCRKIAKTHQIPLSRVYKAVSKTEKN
;
A
#
# COMPACT_ATOMS: atom_id res chain seq x y z
N LYS A 1 5.53 4.52 -20.73
CA LYS A 1 4.19 4.45 -20.10
C LYS A 1 3.07 4.39 -21.15
N ALA A 2 2.97 5.35 -22.08
CA ALA A 2 1.91 5.38 -23.12
C ALA A 2 1.65 4.05 -23.85
N LYS A 3 2.68 3.40 -24.42
CA LYS A 3 2.51 2.12 -25.12
C LYS A 3 1.82 1.04 -24.26
N LYS A 4 2.17 0.95 -22.98
CA LYS A 4 1.59 -0.03 -22.05
C LYS A 4 0.10 0.23 -21.83
N ILE A 5 -0.28 1.50 -21.68
CA ILE A 5 -1.67 1.95 -21.54
C ILE A 5 -2.48 1.58 -22.79
N PHE A 6 -1.98 1.92 -23.98
CA PHE A 6 -2.65 1.54 -25.24
C PHE A 6 -2.75 0.02 -25.42
N THR A 7 -1.68 -0.72 -25.08
CA THR A 7 -1.70 -2.19 -25.15
C THR A 7 -2.75 -2.78 -24.22
N ARG A 8 -2.88 -2.27 -22.99
CA ARG A 8 -3.88 -2.78 -22.03
C ARG A 8 -5.31 -2.43 -22.45
N LEU A 9 -5.52 -1.21 -22.95
CA LEU A 9 -6.82 -0.81 -23.50
C LEU A 9 -7.20 -1.71 -24.68
N ALA A 10 -6.27 -1.92 -25.63
CA ALA A 10 -6.50 -2.82 -26.76
C ALA A 10 -6.77 -4.27 -26.31
N GLN A 11 -6.05 -4.79 -25.31
CA GLN A 11 -6.29 -6.14 -24.78
C GLN A 11 -7.71 -6.28 -24.21
N ALA A 12 -8.19 -5.28 -23.46
CA ALA A 12 -9.53 -5.30 -22.90
C ALA A 12 -10.59 -5.29 -24.01
N GLU A 13 -10.45 -4.40 -24.99
CA GLU A 13 -11.35 -4.32 -26.14
C GLU A 13 -11.35 -5.61 -26.97
N ALA A 14 -10.18 -6.22 -27.23
CA ALA A 14 -10.07 -7.50 -27.97
C ALA A 14 -10.89 -8.59 -27.30
N LYS A 15 -10.81 -8.66 -25.98
CA LYS A 15 -11.49 -9.68 -25.19
C LYS A 15 -13.00 -9.48 -25.19
N VAL A 16 -13.45 -8.23 -25.02
CA VAL A 16 -14.88 -7.89 -25.10
C VAL A 16 -15.45 -8.18 -26.49
N HIS A 17 -14.71 -7.85 -27.55
CA HIS A 17 -15.13 -8.07 -28.94
C HIS A 17 -14.86 -9.50 -29.44
N ASN A 18 -14.18 -10.33 -28.66
CA ASN A 18 -13.71 -11.66 -29.05
C ASN A 18 -12.96 -11.67 -30.40
N VAL A 19 -12.06 -10.70 -30.59
CA VAL A 19 -11.21 -10.56 -31.78
C VAL A 19 -9.73 -10.47 -31.38
N ALA A 20 -8.86 -10.72 -32.36
CA ALA A 20 -7.43 -10.52 -32.17
C ALA A 20 -7.11 -9.01 -31.99
N ILE A 21 -6.10 -8.69 -31.17
CA ILE A 21 -5.71 -7.31 -30.84
C ILE A 21 -5.39 -6.49 -32.10
N GLU A 22 -4.78 -7.13 -33.10
CA GLU A 22 -4.39 -6.49 -34.37
C GLU A 22 -5.59 -6.06 -35.23
N LYS A 23 -6.78 -6.60 -34.94
CA LYS A 23 -8.03 -6.30 -35.64
C LYS A 23 -8.89 -5.27 -34.92
N ILE A 24 -8.41 -4.73 -33.79
CA ILE A 24 -9.15 -3.71 -33.06
C ILE A 24 -9.02 -2.39 -33.79
N HIS A 25 -10.17 -1.83 -34.10
CA HIS A 25 -10.32 -0.41 -34.34
C HIS A 25 -10.98 0.18 -33.11
N PHE A 26 -10.40 1.23 -32.55
CA PHE A 26 -11.05 1.93 -31.46
C PHE A 26 -12.24 2.72 -32.06
N HIS A 27 -13.46 2.23 -31.83
CA HIS A 27 -14.68 2.81 -32.41
C HIS A 27 -15.31 3.90 -31.52
N GLU A 28 -15.11 3.83 -30.19
CA GLU A 28 -15.66 4.78 -29.21
C GLU A 28 -14.68 5.85 -28.79
N VAL A 29 -13.40 5.55 -28.92
CA VAL A 29 -12.31 6.51 -28.76
C VAL A 29 -12.12 7.14 -30.13
N GLY A 30 -12.44 8.42 -30.30
CA GLY A 30 -11.85 9.18 -31.41
C GLY A 30 -10.35 8.93 -31.32
N ALA A 31 -9.75 8.23 -32.28
CA ALA A 31 -8.38 7.71 -32.14
C ALA A 31 -7.40 8.83 -31.75
N VAL A 32 -7.69 10.06 -32.17
CA VAL A 32 -6.98 11.28 -31.78
C VAL A 32 -7.27 11.71 -30.33
N ASP A 33 -8.53 11.75 -29.88
CA ASP A 33 -8.91 12.13 -28.51
C ASP A 33 -8.30 11.16 -27.48
N THR A 34 -8.42 9.86 -27.73
CA THR A 34 -7.64 8.76 -27.10
C THR A 34 -6.18 9.09 -26.86
N ILE A 35 -5.53 9.48 -27.96
CA ILE A 35 -4.10 9.80 -27.97
C ILE A 35 -3.82 11.04 -27.14
N VAL A 36 -4.60 12.09 -27.34
CA VAL A 36 -4.43 13.37 -26.63
C VAL A 36 -4.65 13.19 -25.13
N ASP A 37 -5.67 12.43 -24.71
CA ASP A 37 -5.97 12.18 -23.30
C ASP A 37 -4.82 11.42 -22.61
N ILE A 38 -4.40 10.30 -23.19
CA ILE A 38 -3.36 9.45 -22.57
C ILE A 38 -2.00 10.16 -22.57
N VAL A 39 -1.60 10.71 -23.71
CA VAL A 39 -0.29 11.37 -23.84
C VAL A 39 -0.28 12.68 -23.05
N GLY A 40 -1.36 13.45 -23.08
CA GLY A 40 -1.53 14.68 -22.32
C GLY A 40 -1.47 14.44 -20.81
N ALA A 41 -2.17 13.43 -20.30
CA ALA A 41 -2.09 13.04 -18.89
C ALA A 41 -0.66 12.68 -18.47
N LEU A 42 0.05 11.91 -19.29
CA LEU A 42 1.44 11.53 -19.02
C LEU A 42 2.40 12.73 -18.99
N ILE A 43 2.28 13.63 -19.97
CA ILE A 43 3.08 14.86 -20.02
C ILE A 43 2.78 15.73 -18.79
N GLY A 44 1.50 15.85 -18.41
CA GLY A 44 1.10 16.59 -17.22
C GLY A 44 1.71 16.03 -15.94
N LEU A 45 1.68 14.71 -15.75
CA LEU A 45 2.28 14.05 -14.59
C LEU A 45 3.80 14.20 -14.54
N GLU A 46 4.47 14.10 -15.70
CA GLU A 46 5.92 14.30 -15.82
C GLU A 46 6.30 15.76 -15.51
N HIS A 47 5.56 16.73 -16.05
CA HIS A 47 5.78 18.15 -15.78
C HIS A 47 5.57 18.52 -14.31
N LEU A 48 4.59 17.89 -13.65
CA LEU A 48 4.33 18.06 -12.22
C LEU A 48 5.35 17.34 -11.33
N GLY A 49 6.26 16.53 -11.89
CA GLY A 49 7.27 15.78 -11.14
C GLY A 49 6.64 14.74 -10.19
N ILE A 50 5.54 14.10 -10.59
CA ILE A 50 4.85 13.12 -9.74
C ILE A 50 5.62 11.80 -9.72
N GLU A 51 6.08 11.41 -8.53
CA GLU A 51 6.84 10.17 -8.32
C GLU A 51 5.95 8.98 -7.96
N ARG A 52 4.86 9.22 -7.23
CA ARG A 52 3.92 8.21 -6.75
C ARG A 52 2.47 8.68 -6.88
N ILE A 53 1.59 7.79 -7.31
CA ILE A 53 0.16 8.03 -7.49
C ILE A 53 -0.62 7.01 -6.67
N THR A 54 -1.50 7.50 -5.79
CA THR A 54 -2.49 6.68 -5.09
C THR A 54 -3.87 7.02 -5.63
N CYS A 55 -4.68 6.01 -5.94
CA CYS A 55 -6.05 6.19 -6.43
C CYS A 55 -7.05 5.70 -5.37
N SER A 56 -8.15 6.42 -5.14
CA SER A 56 -9.25 5.87 -4.34
C SER A 56 -9.95 4.74 -5.08
N PRO A 57 -10.69 3.85 -4.39
CA PRO A 57 -11.61 2.95 -5.05
C PRO A 57 -12.50 3.69 -6.06
N LEU A 58 -12.88 3.04 -7.17
CA LEU A 58 -13.58 3.69 -8.27
C LEU A 58 -15.11 3.49 -8.20
N PRO A 59 -15.93 4.53 -8.47
CA PRO A 59 -17.38 4.44 -8.43
C PRO A 59 -17.97 3.77 -9.67
N MET A 60 -18.81 2.76 -9.48
CA MET A 60 -19.49 2.01 -10.54
C MET A 60 -20.96 2.42 -10.62
N GLY A 61 -21.33 3.10 -11.70
CA GLY A 61 -22.71 3.43 -12.04
C GLY A 61 -23.54 2.20 -12.45
N ARG A 62 -24.84 2.41 -12.63
CA ARG A 62 -25.81 1.38 -13.07
C ARG A 62 -26.58 1.85 -14.30
N GLY A 63 -27.48 1.03 -14.82
CA GLY A 63 -28.33 1.40 -15.95
C GLY A 63 -27.67 1.08 -17.29
N PHE A 64 -27.88 1.92 -18.29
CA PHE A 64 -27.37 1.70 -19.64
C PHE A 64 -26.75 2.97 -20.22
N VAL A 65 -25.77 2.81 -21.11
CA VAL A 65 -25.13 3.88 -21.86
C VAL A 65 -25.30 3.64 -23.36
N GLN A 66 -25.67 4.69 -24.09
CA GLN A 66 -25.76 4.67 -25.54
C GLN A 66 -24.38 4.95 -26.13
N CYS A 67 -23.87 4.03 -26.93
CA CYS A 67 -22.54 4.10 -27.52
C CYS A 67 -22.54 3.59 -28.97
N ALA A 68 -21.37 3.53 -29.61
CA ALA A 68 -21.22 3.04 -30.99
C ALA A 68 -21.62 1.56 -31.13
N HIS A 69 -21.56 0.81 -30.04
CA HIS A 69 -21.95 -0.60 -29.97
C HIS A 69 -23.41 -0.81 -29.53
N GLY A 70 -24.21 0.27 -29.53
CA GLY A 70 -25.60 0.24 -29.13
C GLY A 70 -25.80 0.62 -27.65
N ASN A 71 -26.83 0.08 -27.03
CA ASN A 71 -27.15 0.37 -25.63
C ASN A 71 -26.51 -0.70 -24.73
N LEU A 72 -25.47 -0.33 -23.99
CA LEU A 72 -24.70 -1.26 -23.17
C LEU A 72 -25.05 -1.10 -21.68
N PRO A 73 -25.09 -2.20 -20.90
CA PRO A 73 -25.27 -2.10 -19.46
C PRO A 73 -24.05 -1.44 -18.81
N LEU A 74 -24.29 -0.68 -17.75
CA LEU A 74 -23.25 -0.15 -16.88
C LEU A 74 -23.02 -1.07 -15.67
N PRO A 75 -21.75 -1.29 -15.26
CA PRO A 75 -20.52 -0.77 -15.87
C PRO A 75 -20.24 -1.38 -17.25
N ALA A 76 -19.67 -0.57 -18.15
CA ALA A 76 -19.41 -0.99 -19.52
C ALA A 76 -18.47 -2.21 -19.57
N PRO A 77 -18.62 -3.16 -20.53
CA PRO A 77 -17.83 -4.39 -20.58
C PRO A 77 -16.31 -4.19 -20.56
N ALA A 78 -15.80 -3.19 -21.29
CA ALA A 78 -14.37 -2.88 -21.31
C ALA A 78 -13.87 -2.36 -19.95
N VAL A 79 -14.69 -1.60 -19.23
CA VAL A 79 -14.37 -1.13 -17.86
C VAL A 79 -14.34 -2.31 -16.89
N CYS A 80 -15.29 -3.24 -16.98
CA CYS A 80 -15.28 -4.48 -16.18
C CYS A 80 -13.99 -5.28 -16.39
N GLU A 81 -13.53 -5.41 -17.64
CA GLU A 81 -12.29 -6.10 -17.94
C GLU A 81 -11.06 -5.36 -17.37
N LEU A 82 -10.98 -4.04 -17.59
CA LEU A 82 -9.85 -3.23 -17.13
C LEU A 82 -9.70 -3.20 -15.61
N LEU A 83 -10.82 -3.18 -14.89
CA LEU A 83 -10.89 -3.08 -13.43
C LEU A 83 -10.92 -4.44 -12.70
N SER A 84 -10.65 -5.55 -13.40
CA SER A 84 -10.48 -6.85 -12.75
C SER A 84 -9.37 -6.77 -11.69
N ASP A 85 -9.67 -7.26 -10.48
CA ASP A 85 -8.82 -7.18 -9.27
C ASP A 85 -8.53 -5.76 -8.74
N ILE A 86 -9.30 -4.75 -9.17
CA ILE A 86 -9.19 -3.36 -8.70
C ILE A 86 -10.33 -3.02 -7.74
N PRO A 87 -10.07 -2.34 -6.60
CA PRO A 87 -11.12 -1.91 -5.68
C PRO A 87 -12.14 -0.96 -6.33
N VAL A 88 -13.41 -1.34 -6.28
CA VAL A 88 -14.54 -0.56 -6.80
C VAL A 88 -15.69 -0.51 -5.78
N TYR A 89 -16.61 0.44 -5.93
CA TYR A 89 -17.84 0.48 -5.15
C TYR A 89 -19.03 0.92 -6.00
N GLY A 90 -20.22 0.36 -5.73
CA GLY A 90 -21.44 0.71 -6.44
C GLY A 90 -21.98 2.08 -6.03
N VAL A 91 -22.51 2.83 -6.98
CA VAL A 91 -23.23 4.08 -6.74
C VAL A 91 -24.60 4.08 -7.42
N ASN A 92 -25.55 4.80 -6.83
CA ASN A 92 -26.92 4.90 -7.34
C ASN A 92 -27.02 5.99 -8.42
N GLN A 93 -26.26 5.84 -9.52
CA GLN A 93 -26.21 6.79 -10.63
C GLN A 93 -26.39 6.06 -11.95
N GLU A 94 -27.33 6.52 -12.77
CA GLU A 94 -27.64 5.95 -14.09
C GLU A 94 -26.81 6.58 -15.22
N LYS A 95 -25.51 6.72 -14.97
CA LYS A 95 -24.54 7.34 -15.90
C LYS A 95 -23.18 6.66 -15.81
N GLU A 96 -22.41 6.71 -16.89
CA GLU A 96 -21.03 6.26 -16.90
C GLU A 96 -20.16 7.28 -16.15
N LEU A 97 -19.62 6.87 -14.99
CA LEU A 97 -18.74 7.70 -14.17
C LEU A 97 -17.26 7.38 -14.38
N VAL A 98 -16.97 6.18 -14.88
CA VAL A 98 -15.63 5.70 -15.17
C VAL A 98 -15.65 5.18 -16.59
N THR A 99 -15.00 5.92 -17.50
CA THR A 99 -14.87 5.54 -18.91
C THR A 99 -13.71 4.55 -19.09
N PRO A 100 -13.64 3.80 -20.21
CA PRO A 100 -12.50 2.93 -20.50
C PRO A 100 -11.14 3.64 -20.43
N THR A 101 -11.05 4.86 -20.96
CA THR A 101 -9.83 5.69 -20.91
C THR A 101 -9.46 6.07 -19.49
N GLY A 102 -10.43 6.50 -18.67
CA GLY A 102 -10.20 6.81 -17.26
C GLY A 102 -9.77 5.59 -16.45
N ALA A 103 -10.40 4.44 -16.68
CA ALA A 103 -10.07 3.17 -16.04
C ALA A 103 -8.63 2.74 -16.36
N VAL A 104 -8.24 2.72 -17.64
CA VAL A 104 -6.89 2.28 -18.01
C VAL A 104 -5.81 3.23 -17.50
N LEU A 105 -6.09 4.55 -17.45
CA LEU A 105 -5.19 5.53 -16.84
C LEU A 105 -5.01 5.27 -15.35
N ALA A 106 -6.10 5.10 -14.60
CA ALA A 106 -6.03 4.82 -13.17
C ALA A 106 -5.23 3.55 -12.88
N VAL A 107 -5.52 2.46 -13.60
CA VAL A 107 -4.90 1.15 -13.38
C VAL A 107 -3.42 1.11 -13.75
N GLU A 108 -3.02 1.79 -14.82
CA GLU A 108 -1.62 1.77 -15.27
C GLU A 108 -0.72 2.80 -14.61
N LEU A 109 -1.31 3.85 -14.02
CA LEU A 109 -0.57 4.95 -13.40
C LEU A 109 -0.56 4.90 -11.88
N ALA A 110 -1.58 4.35 -11.23
CA ALA A 110 -1.61 4.23 -9.78
C ALA A 110 -0.65 3.13 -9.29
N ASP A 111 0.11 3.46 -8.24
CA ASP A 111 0.96 2.50 -7.52
C ASP A 111 0.14 1.68 -6.51
N ASP A 112 -0.94 2.25 -5.98
CA ASP A 112 -1.86 1.58 -5.07
C ASP A 112 -3.29 2.15 -5.14
N PHE A 113 -4.26 1.31 -4.81
CA PHE A 113 -5.67 1.69 -4.64
C PHE A 113 -6.05 1.70 -3.16
N SER A 114 -6.19 2.89 -2.57
CA SER A 114 -6.45 3.04 -1.14
C SER A 114 -7.09 4.40 -0.80
N ASN A 115 -7.42 4.61 0.47
CA ASN A 115 -7.86 5.93 0.95
C ASN A 115 -6.71 6.95 0.86
N MET A 116 -7.06 8.24 0.87
CA MET A 116 -6.08 9.32 0.83
C MET A 116 -4.99 9.13 1.91
N PRO A 117 -3.69 9.08 1.53
CA PRO A 117 -2.62 8.89 2.50
C PRO A 117 -2.42 10.14 3.36
N ALA A 118 -1.82 9.97 4.54
CA ALA A 118 -1.39 11.09 5.38
C ALA A 118 -0.32 11.91 4.64
N MET A 119 -0.66 13.14 4.26
CA MET A 119 0.22 14.00 3.47
C MET A 119 0.04 15.48 3.84
N THR A 120 1.07 16.26 3.54
CA THR A 120 0.97 17.72 3.52
C THR A 120 0.59 18.14 2.09
N ILE A 121 -0.64 18.62 1.93
CA ILE A 121 -1.18 19.06 0.63
C ILE A 121 -0.42 20.31 0.15
N LYS A 122 -0.03 20.31 -1.12
CA LYS A 122 0.60 21.44 -1.81
C LYS A 122 -0.33 22.07 -2.84
N ASN A 123 -0.97 21.26 -3.69
CA ASN A 123 -1.86 21.75 -4.73
C ASN A 123 -3.10 20.86 -4.86
N ILE A 124 -4.19 21.46 -5.36
CA ILE A 124 -5.46 20.78 -5.64
C ILE A 124 -5.92 21.23 -7.03
N GLY A 125 -6.26 20.27 -7.88
CA GLY A 125 -6.82 20.50 -9.21
C GLY A 125 -8.13 19.71 -9.40
N TYR A 126 -9.01 20.25 -10.24
CA TYR A 126 -10.30 19.64 -10.57
C TYR A 126 -10.46 19.55 -12.08
N GLY A 127 -10.88 18.40 -12.57
CA GLY A 127 -11.38 18.20 -13.93
C GLY A 127 -12.89 17.95 -13.87
N ALA A 128 -13.67 18.74 -14.61
CA ALA A 128 -15.11 18.59 -14.63
C ALA A 128 -15.57 17.74 -15.81
N GLY A 129 -16.43 16.76 -15.54
CA GLY A 129 -17.16 16.05 -16.58
C GLY A 129 -18.31 16.88 -17.14
N SER A 130 -18.80 16.52 -18.32
CA SER A 130 -19.87 17.23 -19.02
C SER A 130 -21.28 16.89 -18.51
N HIS A 131 -21.44 15.80 -17.75
CA HIS A 131 -22.74 15.39 -17.21
C HIS A 131 -23.06 16.07 -15.89
N GLU A 132 -24.29 16.60 -15.77
CA GLU A 132 -24.90 16.91 -14.48
C GLU A 132 -25.41 15.62 -13.83
N LEU A 133 -25.28 15.49 -12.50
CA LEU A 133 -25.72 14.29 -11.79
C LEU A 133 -27.00 14.57 -10.99
N ASP A 134 -27.95 13.64 -11.07
CA ASP A 134 -29.34 13.86 -10.60
C ASP A 134 -29.45 13.98 -9.07
N ASN A 135 -28.42 13.56 -8.33
CA ASN A 135 -28.34 13.61 -6.87
C ASN A 135 -27.64 14.87 -6.33
N GLY A 136 -27.35 15.85 -7.18
CA GLY A 136 -26.66 17.09 -6.81
C GLY A 136 -25.17 16.94 -6.49
N GLN A 137 -24.59 15.74 -6.71
CA GLN A 137 -23.15 15.56 -6.61
C GLN A 137 -22.45 16.19 -7.82
N PRO A 138 -21.31 16.86 -7.62
CA PRO A 138 -20.57 17.43 -8.73
C PRO A 138 -19.82 16.33 -9.49
N ASN A 139 -19.91 16.32 -10.82
CA ASN A 139 -19.19 15.40 -11.69
C ASN A 139 -17.73 15.86 -11.86
N LEU A 140 -16.89 15.58 -10.86
CA LEU A 140 -15.52 16.06 -10.81
C LEU A 140 -14.54 14.93 -10.54
N LEU A 141 -13.44 14.92 -11.28
CA LEU A 141 -12.19 14.26 -10.89
C LEU A 141 -11.33 15.28 -10.12
N ARG A 142 -10.80 14.89 -8.96
CA ARG A 142 -9.91 15.73 -8.16
C ARG A 142 -8.52 15.11 -8.07
N LEU A 143 -7.50 15.91 -8.37
CA LEU A 143 -6.10 15.59 -8.13
C LEU A 143 -5.60 16.41 -6.94
N ILE A 144 -4.97 15.75 -5.97
CA ILE A 144 -4.33 16.39 -4.82
C ILE A 144 -2.87 16.00 -4.84
N THR A 145 -1.98 16.99 -4.88
CA THR A 145 -0.53 16.77 -4.83
C THR A 145 0.04 17.29 -3.53
N GLY A 146 1.15 16.72 -3.10
CA GLY A 146 1.80 17.10 -1.88
C GLY A 146 2.93 16.15 -1.52
N THR A 147 3.48 16.33 -0.34
CA THR A 147 4.52 15.45 0.19
C THR A 147 3.89 14.52 1.20
N LEU A 148 4.15 13.21 1.06
CA LEU A 148 3.81 12.26 2.12
C LEU A 148 4.37 12.80 3.42
N THR A 149 3.51 12.88 4.43
CA THR A 149 3.99 13.13 5.77
C THR A 149 4.76 11.88 6.10
N ALA A 150 6.10 11.97 6.19
CA ALA A 150 6.91 10.88 6.72
C ALA A 150 6.16 10.40 7.95
N GLN A 151 5.73 9.13 7.94
CA GLN A 151 4.88 8.59 9.00
C GLN A 151 5.49 9.06 10.31
N LYS A 152 4.85 10.04 10.97
CA LYS A 152 5.02 10.16 12.40
C LYS A 152 4.55 8.79 12.83
N GLU A 153 5.49 7.95 13.28
CA GLU A 153 5.17 6.69 13.92
C GLU A 153 3.92 6.94 14.74
N SER A 154 2.81 6.31 14.34
CA SER A 154 1.49 6.73 14.79
C SER A 154 1.56 6.93 16.30
N GLY A 155 1.12 8.11 16.75
CA GLY A 155 1.02 8.43 18.16
C GLY A 155 0.08 7.48 18.89
N ILE A 156 -0.62 6.61 18.16
CA ILE A 156 -1.46 5.54 18.67
C ILE A 156 -1.06 4.22 18.00
N VAL A 157 -0.81 3.18 18.80
CA VAL A 157 -0.63 1.81 18.33
C VAL A 157 -1.78 0.93 18.80
N GLU A 158 -2.07 -0.14 18.07
CA GLU A 158 -2.93 -1.21 18.55
C GLU A 158 -2.09 -2.33 19.16
N ILE A 159 -2.42 -2.72 20.39
CA ILE A 159 -1.84 -3.88 21.05
C ILE A 159 -2.87 -5.02 20.98
N ILE A 160 -2.48 -6.12 20.35
CA ILE A 160 -3.27 -7.33 20.18
C ILE A 160 -2.65 -8.43 21.03
N GLU A 161 -3.48 -9.08 21.85
CA GLU A 161 -3.05 -10.06 22.85
C GLU A 161 -3.92 -11.30 22.85
N THR A 162 -3.29 -12.47 23.01
CA THR A 162 -3.99 -13.73 23.27
C THR A 162 -3.15 -14.69 24.08
N ASN A 163 -3.81 -15.56 24.85
CA ASN A 163 -3.14 -16.58 25.66
C ASN A 163 -3.25 -17.92 24.93
N LEU A 164 -2.14 -18.63 24.84
CA LEU A 164 -2.00 -19.90 24.12
C LEU A 164 -1.48 -20.97 25.08
N ASP A 165 -2.27 -21.99 25.41
CA ASP A 165 -1.84 -23.16 26.21
C ASP A 165 -1.66 -24.46 25.39
N ASP A 166 -2.13 -24.47 24.13
CA ASP A 166 -2.12 -25.62 23.23
C ASP A 166 -1.46 -25.34 21.86
N TRP A 167 -0.82 -24.17 21.71
CA TRP A 167 -0.06 -23.81 20.51
C TRP A 167 1.40 -24.26 20.59
N ASN A 168 1.95 -24.78 19.49
CA ASN A 168 3.37 -25.12 19.39
C ASN A 168 4.22 -23.87 19.13
N SER A 169 5.06 -23.48 20.09
CA SER A 169 5.92 -22.30 19.98
C SER A 169 7.06 -22.44 18.95
N GLU A 170 7.31 -23.63 18.38
CA GLU A 170 8.20 -23.78 17.21
C GLU A 170 7.70 -22.97 16.01
N GLY A 171 6.40 -22.70 15.92
CA GLY A 171 5.81 -21.86 14.88
C GLY A 171 6.11 -20.36 15.05
N PHE A 172 6.71 -19.94 16.17
CA PHE A 172 6.91 -18.52 16.47
C PHE A 172 7.77 -17.76 15.45
N PRO A 173 8.92 -18.28 14.97
CA PRO A 173 9.70 -17.59 13.94
C PRO A 173 8.90 -17.37 12.66
N TYR A 174 8.14 -18.37 12.23
CA TYR A 174 7.29 -18.28 11.04
C TYR A 174 6.16 -17.25 11.22
N LEU A 175 5.49 -17.27 12.38
CA LEU A 175 4.48 -16.28 12.71
C LEU A 175 5.06 -14.86 12.73
N CYS A 176 6.24 -14.66 13.32
CA CYS A 176 6.95 -13.39 13.30
C CYS A 176 7.18 -12.88 11.87
N ASP A 177 7.70 -13.73 10.98
CA ASP A 177 7.94 -13.35 9.58
C ASP A 177 6.65 -12.89 8.89
N LEU A 178 5.56 -13.64 9.05
CA LEU A 178 4.25 -13.27 8.50
C LEU A 178 3.75 -11.92 9.05
N LEU A 179 3.79 -11.75 10.36
CA LEU A 179 3.31 -10.54 11.03
C LEU A 179 4.14 -9.30 10.65
N PHE A 180 5.48 -9.42 10.63
CA PHE A 180 6.36 -8.32 10.24
C PHE A 180 6.19 -7.94 8.77
N ASN A 181 6.03 -8.92 7.87
CA ASN A 181 5.75 -8.67 6.45
C ASN A 181 4.42 -7.93 6.23
N LYS A 182 3.50 -8.00 7.20
CA LYS A 182 2.19 -7.35 7.17
C LYS A 182 2.11 -6.09 8.05
N GLY A 183 3.24 -5.61 8.54
CA GLY A 183 3.33 -4.32 9.23
C GLY A 183 3.22 -4.39 10.75
N ALA A 184 3.47 -5.55 11.37
CA ALA A 184 3.70 -5.59 12.81
C ALA A 184 4.93 -4.74 13.19
N LEU A 185 4.79 -3.95 14.25
CA LEU A 185 5.84 -3.11 14.80
C LEU A 185 6.69 -3.87 15.82
N ASP A 186 6.06 -4.78 16.57
CA ASP A 186 6.70 -5.64 17.54
C ASP A 186 5.88 -6.91 17.77
N VAL A 187 6.55 -8.02 18.06
CA VAL A 187 5.94 -9.34 18.32
C VAL A 187 6.72 -10.01 19.44
N SER A 188 6.02 -10.40 20.51
CA SER A 188 6.64 -11.01 21.69
C SER A 188 5.80 -12.13 22.30
N LEU A 189 6.49 -13.04 22.99
CA LEU A 189 5.90 -14.10 23.80
C LEU A 189 6.32 -13.93 25.25
N THR A 190 5.33 -13.97 26.16
CA THR A 190 5.57 -13.97 27.60
C THR A 190 5.08 -15.29 28.21
N PRO A 191 5.93 -16.08 28.90
CA PRO A 191 5.46 -17.30 29.56
C PRO A 191 4.51 -16.97 30.72
N LEU A 192 3.47 -17.77 30.89
CA LEU A 192 2.51 -17.64 31.98
C LEU A 192 1.92 -18.99 32.39
N VAL A 193 1.24 -19.02 33.54
CA VAL A 193 0.50 -20.19 34.01
C VAL A 193 -0.99 -19.92 33.87
N MET A 194 -1.71 -20.82 33.21
CA MET A 194 -3.15 -20.73 32.96
C MET A 194 -3.95 -21.61 33.93
N LYS A 195 -5.29 -21.54 33.84
CA LYS A 195 -6.21 -22.38 34.62
C LYS A 195 -5.80 -23.85 34.55
N LYS A 196 -6.09 -24.62 35.60
CA LYS A 196 -5.67 -26.03 35.74
C LYS A 196 -4.15 -26.24 35.74
N GLY A 197 -3.37 -25.20 36.04
CA GLY A 197 -1.91 -25.29 36.17
C GLY A 197 -1.18 -25.49 34.84
N ARG A 198 -1.82 -25.23 33.71
CA ARG A 198 -1.21 -25.43 32.39
C ARG A 198 -0.17 -24.33 32.11
N PRO A 199 1.05 -24.67 31.68
CA PRO A 199 1.95 -23.68 31.13
C PRO A 199 1.37 -23.14 29.81
N GLY A 200 1.48 -21.85 29.59
CA GLY A 200 1.04 -21.19 28.36
C GLY A 200 1.87 -19.96 28.06
N GLN A 201 1.54 -19.28 26.97
CA GLN A 201 2.23 -18.10 26.49
C GLN A 201 1.23 -16.98 26.19
N LEU A 202 1.53 -15.76 26.57
CA LEU A 202 0.87 -14.56 26.07
C LEU A 202 1.60 -14.11 24.81
N LEU A 203 0.93 -14.26 23.67
CA LEU A 203 1.34 -13.59 22.44
C LEU A 203 0.87 -12.14 22.51
N ARG A 204 1.81 -11.21 22.28
CA ARG A 204 1.54 -9.78 22.14
C ARG A 204 2.10 -9.29 20.80
N VAL A 205 1.24 -8.64 20.04
CA VAL A 205 1.58 -8.01 18.75
C VAL A 205 1.23 -6.53 18.84
N ILE A 206 2.18 -5.66 18.49
CA ILE A 206 1.97 -4.21 18.41
C ILE A 206 1.96 -3.83 16.94
N THR A 207 0.98 -3.04 16.51
CA THR A 207 0.84 -2.64 15.11
C THR A 207 0.23 -1.25 14.95
N ASP A 208 0.37 -0.67 13.76
CA ASP A 208 -0.43 0.48 13.38
C ASP A 208 -1.90 0.06 13.27
N PRO A 209 -2.87 0.83 13.80
CA PRO A 209 -4.29 0.50 13.71
C PRO A 209 -4.79 0.20 12.28
N ALA A 210 -4.14 0.74 11.24
CA ALA A 210 -4.48 0.45 9.84
C ALA A 210 -4.24 -1.03 9.46
N HIS A 211 -3.25 -1.70 10.06
CA HIS A 211 -2.93 -3.11 9.80
C HIS A 211 -3.59 -4.08 10.79
N GLY A 212 -4.26 -3.54 11.82
CA GLY A 212 -4.80 -4.32 12.93
C GLY A 212 -5.72 -5.48 12.53
N LEU A 213 -6.60 -5.28 11.53
CA LEU A 213 -7.53 -6.32 11.09
C LEU A 213 -6.82 -7.50 10.42
N GLU A 214 -5.86 -7.23 9.55
CA GLU A 214 -5.11 -8.26 8.83
C GLU A 214 -4.27 -9.09 9.80
N LEU A 215 -3.58 -8.45 10.75
CA LEU A 215 -2.78 -9.15 11.76
C LEU A 215 -3.65 -10.02 12.69
N LYS A 216 -4.85 -9.55 13.06
CA LYS A 216 -5.81 -10.35 13.84
C LYS A 216 -6.19 -11.63 13.10
N GLN A 217 -6.44 -11.55 11.79
CA GLN A 217 -6.75 -12.72 10.96
C GLN A 217 -5.58 -13.70 10.93
N ILE A 218 -4.35 -13.22 10.72
CA ILE A 218 -3.15 -14.06 10.73
C ILE A 218 -3.01 -14.79 12.07
N ILE A 219 -3.15 -14.09 13.20
CA ILE A 219 -3.04 -14.72 14.52
C ILE A 219 -4.11 -15.82 14.69
N LEU A 220 -5.35 -15.57 14.27
CA LEU A 220 -6.45 -16.54 14.38
C LEU A 220 -6.30 -17.73 13.42
N SER A 221 -5.55 -17.58 12.31
CA SER A 221 -5.32 -18.65 11.33
C SER A 221 -4.08 -19.49 11.64
N GLU A 222 -3.01 -18.86 12.14
CA GLU A 222 -1.69 -19.49 12.33
C GLU A 222 -1.44 -19.96 13.77
N THR A 223 -2.38 -19.68 14.68
CA THR A 223 -2.31 -20.12 16.08
C THR A 223 -3.58 -20.86 16.50
N THR A 224 -3.56 -21.45 17.69
CA THR A 224 -4.75 -22.08 18.28
C THR A 224 -5.70 -21.05 18.93
N ALA A 225 -5.43 -19.75 18.80
CA ALA A 225 -6.25 -18.70 19.37
C ALA A 225 -7.69 -18.76 18.82
N ILE A 226 -8.66 -18.79 19.73
CA ILE A 226 -10.10 -18.71 19.41
C ILE A 226 -10.62 -17.27 19.54
N GLY A 227 -9.85 -16.40 20.20
CA GLY A 227 -10.21 -15.01 20.41
C GLY A 227 -9.00 -14.15 20.75
N LEU A 228 -9.15 -12.86 20.50
CA LEU A 228 -8.11 -11.85 20.70
C LEU A 228 -8.67 -10.74 21.60
N ARG A 229 -7.82 -10.17 22.44
CA ARG A 229 -8.08 -8.91 23.14
C ARG A 229 -7.23 -7.84 22.49
N PHE A 230 -7.78 -6.66 22.27
CA PHE A 230 -7.02 -5.57 21.67
C PHE A 230 -7.41 -4.22 22.27
N ARG A 231 -6.47 -3.30 22.27
CA ARG A 231 -6.65 -1.93 22.75
C ARG A 231 -5.74 -0.99 21.96
N LYS A 232 -6.14 0.28 21.92
CA LYS A 232 -5.31 1.36 21.38
C LYS A 232 -4.54 2.01 22.53
N GLU A 233 -3.24 2.18 22.37
CA GLU A 233 -2.37 2.87 23.32
C GLU A 233 -1.65 4.03 22.64
N GLU A 234 -1.46 5.12 23.39
CA GLU A 234 -0.64 6.22 22.91
C GLU A 234 0.85 5.84 22.94
N ARG A 235 1.60 6.33 21.95
CA ARG A 235 3.02 6.04 21.77
C ARG A 235 3.76 7.33 21.43
N LEU A 236 4.81 7.61 22.19
CA LEU A 236 5.80 8.63 21.86
C LEU A 236 7.06 7.93 21.35
N THR A 237 7.57 8.39 20.22
CA THR A 237 8.82 7.87 19.66
C THR A 237 9.79 8.98 19.33
N LEU A 238 11.08 8.63 19.30
CA LEU A 238 12.13 9.55 18.88
C LEU A 238 12.20 9.58 17.35
N PRO A 239 12.35 10.76 16.73
CA PRO A 239 12.59 10.87 15.29
C PRO A 239 13.83 10.07 14.90
N ARG A 240 13.74 9.28 13.84
CA ARG A 240 14.84 8.46 13.34
C ARG A 240 14.93 8.48 11.83
N GLU A 241 16.13 8.43 11.31
CA GLU A 241 16.44 8.31 9.89
C GLU A 241 17.27 7.05 9.63
N SER A 242 16.96 6.33 8.54
CA SER A 242 17.79 5.24 8.05
C SER A 242 18.99 5.81 7.31
N ILE A 243 20.19 5.41 7.70
CA ILE A 243 21.45 5.89 7.12
C ILE A 243 22.35 4.71 6.74
N MET A 244 23.22 4.93 5.76
CA MET A 244 24.29 4.00 5.43
C MET A 244 25.58 4.44 6.11
N VAL A 245 26.17 3.54 6.90
CA VAL A 245 27.43 3.76 7.61
C VAL A 245 28.54 2.99 6.91
N LYS A 246 29.57 3.70 6.46
CA LYS A 246 30.75 3.07 5.85
C LYS A 246 31.55 2.32 6.91
N THR A 247 31.80 1.04 6.70
CA THR A 247 32.67 0.22 7.56
C THR A 247 33.75 -0.49 6.75
N PRO A 248 34.79 -1.07 7.39
CA PRO A 248 35.82 -1.84 6.70
C PRO A 248 35.30 -3.05 5.91
N TRP A 249 34.05 -3.46 6.14
CA TRP A 249 33.40 -4.60 5.50
C TRP A 249 32.28 -4.18 4.54
N GLY A 250 32.24 -2.90 4.17
CA GLY A 250 31.22 -2.32 3.30
C GLY A 250 30.23 -1.45 4.06
N ASP A 251 29.22 -0.99 3.32
CA ASP A 251 28.21 -0.08 3.84
C ASP A 251 27.15 -0.87 4.62
N ILE A 252 26.89 -0.43 5.85
CA ILE A 252 25.96 -1.07 6.78
C ILE A 252 24.78 -0.14 7.01
N MET A 253 23.57 -0.68 6.95
CA MET A 253 22.38 0.08 7.31
C MET A 253 22.39 0.33 8.82
N ALA A 254 22.08 1.55 9.23
CA ALA A 254 21.93 1.94 10.62
C ALA A 254 20.75 2.91 10.77
N LYS A 255 20.28 3.08 12.00
CA LYS A 255 19.23 4.05 12.36
C LYS A 255 19.86 5.16 13.17
N LYS A 256 19.86 6.38 12.66
CA LYS A 256 20.25 7.56 13.44
C LYS A 256 19.01 8.13 14.12
N VAL A 257 19.01 8.13 15.43
CA VAL A 257 17.89 8.51 16.29
C VAL A 257 18.22 9.84 16.95
N GLN A 258 17.35 10.83 16.80
CA GLN A 258 17.48 12.12 17.47
C GLN A 258 17.00 11.99 18.92
N THR A 259 17.94 11.97 19.88
CA THR A 259 17.62 11.95 21.31
C THR A 259 17.68 13.38 21.89
N PRO A 260 17.10 13.62 23.08
CA PRO A 260 17.24 14.92 23.76
C PRO A 260 18.70 15.31 24.05
N GLN A 261 19.62 14.34 24.09
CA GLN A 261 21.04 14.55 24.36
C GLN A 261 21.90 14.61 23.07
N GLY A 262 21.28 14.46 21.90
CA GLY A 262 21.97 14.44 20.60
C GLY A 262 21.61 13.21 19.77
N ALA A 263 22.11 13.17 18.53
CA ALA A 263 21.89 12.04 17.65
C ALA A 263 22.69 10.81 18.11
N VAL A 264 22.08 9.62 18.02
CA VAL A 264 22.71 8.32 18.31
C VAL A 264 22.46 7.35 17.15
N ILE A 265 23.49 6.65 16.69
CA ILE A 265 23.45 5.67 15.61
C ILE A 265 23.34 4.26 16.19
N TYR A 266 22.23 3.60 15.87
CA TYR A 266 21.97 2.20 16.20
C TYR A 266 22.21 1.31 14.97
N PRO A 267 23.07 0.29 15.05
CA PRO A 267 23.27 -0.66 13.95
C PRO A 267 21.98 -1.43 13.64
N GLU A 268 21.67 -1.64 12.35
CA GLU A 268 20.56 -2.51 11.96
C GLU A 268 21.02 -3.98 11.99
N TYR A 269 20.29 -4.82 12.72
CA TYR A 269 20.71 -6.19 13.04
C TYR A 269 20.88 -7.06 11.80
N GLU A 270 19.93 -7.07 10.86
CA GLU A 270 19.98 -7.96 9.70
C GLU A 270 21.14 -7.62 8.76
N SER A 271 21.40 -6.32 8.55
CA SER A 271 22.55 -5.80 7.81
C SER A 271 23.86 -6.21 8.48
N CYS A 272 23.96 -6.05 9.80
CA CYS A 272 25.13 -6.47 10.56
C CYS A 272 25.32 -8.00 10.56
N ARG A 273 24.23 -8.76 10.67
CA ARG A 273 24.23 -10.24 10.65
C ARG A 273 24.69 -10.76 9.29
N LYS A 274 24.21 -10.15 8.20
CA LYS A 274 24.62 -10.49 6.83
C LYS A 274 26.12 -10.27 6.65
N ILE A 275 26.63 -9.11 7.04
CA ILE A 275 28.07 -8.79 6.96
C ILE A 275 28.91 -9.71 7.84
N ALA A 276 28.46 -9.95 9.08
CA ALA A 276 29.13 -10.88 9.99
C ALA A 276 29.25 -12.29 9.39
N LYS A 277 28.19 -12.81 8.75
CA LYS A 277 28.21 -14.10 8.05
C LYS A 277 29.11 -14.08 6.83
N THR A 278 28.99 -13.07 5.95
CA THR A 278 29.77 -12.98 4.71
C THR A 278 31.26 -12.89 4.98
N HIS A 279 31.67 -12.09 5.98
CA HIS A 279 33.07 -11.89 6.33
C HIS A 279 33.58 -12.83 7.42
N GLN A 280 32.73 -13.74 7.93
CA GLN A 280 33.05 -14.67 9.01
C GLN A 280 33.65 -13.99 10.25
N ILE A 281 33.06 -12.85 10.64
CA ILE A 281 33.50 -12.07 11.81
C ILE A 281 32.41 -12.05 12.89
N PRO A 282 32.77 -11.88 14.18
CA PRO A 282 31.79 -11.75 15.24
C PRO A 282 30.88 -10.53 15.04
N LEU A 283 29.58 -10.71 15.24
CA LEU A 283 28.57 -9.63 15.14
C LEU A 283 28.92 -8.41 16.03
N SER A 284 29.48 -8.67 17.21
CA SER A 284 29.92 -7.63 18.15
C SER A 284 31.01 -6.72 17.56
N ARG A 285 31.84 -7.23 16.64
CA ARG A 285 32.85 -6.45 15.94
C ARG A 285 32.23 -5.51 14.91
N VAL A 286 31.19 -5.97 14.21
CA VAL A 286 30.41 -5.18 13.25
C VAL A 286 29.70 -4.03 13.96
N TYR A 287 29.01 -4.31 15.07
CA TYR A 287 28.35 -3.29 15.90
C TYR A 287 29.31 -2.20 16.36
N LYS A 288 30.49 -2.59 16.88
CA LYS A 288 31.51 -1.62 17.32
C LYS A 288 32.01 -0.73 16.19
N ALA A 289 32.08 -1.23 14.95
CA ALA A 289 32.53 -0.43 13.81
C ALA A 289 31.49 0.63 13.42
N VAL A 290 30.20 0.29 13.45
CA VAL A 290 29.09 1.22 13.19
C VAL A 290 29.01 2.29 14.28
N SER A 291 29.20 1.94 15.56
CA SER A 291 29.16 2.93 16.65
C SER A 291 30.40 3.83 16.72
N LYS A 292 31.54 3.44 16.11
CA LYS A 292 32.77 4.26 16.13
C LYS A 292 32.74 5.40 15.11
N THR A 293 31.94 5.27 14.07
CA THR A 293 31.84 6.27 12.99
C THR A 293 31.18 7.58 13.45
N GLU A 294 30.59 7.62 14.65
CA GLU A 294 30.08 8.86 15.28
C GLU A 294 31.16 9.81 15.80
N LYS A 295 32.39 9.32 16.03
CA LYS A 295 33.43 10.11 16.72
C LYS A 295 34.44 10.80 15.81
N ASN A 296 34.24 10.75 14.48
CA ASN A 296 35.10 11.40 13.49
C ASN A 296 34.33 12.45 12.69
#